data_AF-A0A1F8MZC4-F1
#
_entry.id   AF-A0A1F8MZC4-F1
#
_cell.length_a   1.000
_cell.length_b   1.000
_cell.length_c   1.000
_cell.angle_alpha   90.00
_cell.angle_beta   90.00
_cell.angle_gamma   90.00
#
_symmetry.space_group_name_H-M   'P 1'
#
loop_
_entity.id
_entity.type
_entity.pdbx_description
1 polymer ?
#
loop_
_entity_poly.entity_id
_entity_poly.type
_entity_poly.pdbx_seq_one_letter_code
_entity_poly.pdbx_strand_id
1 'polypeptide(L)'
;MKKDFEAKLWVNNAAIELNPFVEEFLARTAIGAVSALKGTEGVKSLDLRVEKGDVKAVVNGKDLSLTAFPNDIIANTLTGLASTLKGVGKVETLRAEVRVL
;
A
#
# COMPACT_ATOMS: atom_id res chain seq x y z
N MET A 1 3.63 -14.62 15.95
CA MET A 1 4.72 -13.63 16.01
C MET A 1 4.19 -12.30 15.49
N LYS A 2 4.33 -11.22 16.27
CA LYS A 2 4.18 -9.86 15.74
C LYS A 2 5.34 -9.67 14.76
N LYS A 3 5.04 -9.48 13.48
CA LYS A 3 6.01 -8.98 12.50
C LYS A 3 6.05 -7.47 12.67
N ASP A 4 7.25 -6.92 12.76
CA ASP A 4 7.47 -5.49 12.71
C ASP A 4 7.51 -5.06 11.24
N PHE A 5 7.02 -3.85 10.96
CA PHE A 5 6.92 -3.33 9.61
C PHE A 5 7.50 -1.92 9.56
N GLU A 6 8.11 -1.58 8.44
CA GLU A 6 8.39 -0.19 8.06
C GLU A 6 7.48 0.16 6.87
N ALA A 7 6.84 1.33 6.91
CA ALA A 7 6.07 1.83 5.78
C ALA A 7 6.32 3.31 5.49
N LYS A 8 6.38 3.64 4.20
CA LYS A 8 6.49 5.01 3.70
C LYS A 8 5.34 5.29 2.76
N LEU A 9 4.78 6.48 2.88
CA LEU A 9 3.63 6.92 2.08
C LEU A 9 3.96 8.24 1.40
N TRP A 10 3.60 8.31 0.12
CA TRP A 10 3.55 9.55 -0.64
C TRP A 10 2.15 9.72 -1.20
N VAL A 11 1.63 10.93 -1.12
CA VAL A 11 0.35 11.33 -1.73
C VAL A 11 0.61 12.56 -2.59
N ASN A 12 0.17 12.53 -3.85
CA ASN A 12 0.40 13.61 -4.81
C ASN A 12 1.89 14.00 -4.90
N ASN A 13 2.77 12.99 -4.86
CA ASN A 13 4.24 13.12 -4.83
C ASN A 13 4.83 13.81 -3.57
N ALA A 14 4.02 14.18 -2.59
CA ALA A 14 4.50 14.68 -1.30
C ALA A 14 4.63 13.52 -0.29
N ALA A 15 5.75 13.47 0.42
CA ALA A 15 5.94 12.49 1.50
C ALA A 15 5.01 12.82 2.67
N ILE A 16 4.34 11.80 3.21
CA ILE A 16 3.47 11.92 4.37
C ILE A 16 4.20 11.36 5.59
N GLU A 17 4.36 12.18 6.62
CA GLU A 17 4.91 11.73 7.90
C GLU A 17 3.90 10.83 8.60
N LEU A 18 4.30 9.57 8.84
CA LEU A 18 3.47 8.58 9.51
C LEU A 18 3.90 8.46 10.96
N ASN A 19 2.94 8.51 11.87
CA ASN A 19 3.19 8.06 13.24
C ASN A 19 3.18 6.52 13.29
N PRO A 20 3.70 5.91 14.38
CA PRO A 20 3.84 4.45 14.45
C PRO A 20 2.53 3.67 14.26
N PHE A 21 1.40 4.20 14.73
CA PHE A 21 0.10 3.54 14.55
C PHE A 21 -0.33 3.55 13.08
N VAL A 22 -0.24 4.69 12.41
CA VAL A 22 -0.63 4.82 10.99
C VAL A 22 0.30 4.00 10.10
N GLU A 23 1.60 3.99 10.40
CA GLU A 23 2.59 3.19 9.70
C GLU A 23 2.27 1.69 9.77
N GLU A 24 2.05 1.16 10.99
CA GLU A 24 1.70 -0.24 11.19
C GLU A 24 0.36 -0.59 10.52
N PHE A 25 -0.65 0.30 10.63
CA PHE A 25 -1.96 0.07 10.05
C PHE A 25 -1.93 0.03 8.51
N LEU A 26 -1.22 0.97 7.88
CA LEU A 26 -0.98 0.99 6.44
C LEU A 26 -0.24 -0.28 5.99
N ALA A 27 0.86 -0.61 6.66
CA ALA A 27 1.67 -1.78 6.34
C ALA A 27 0.85 -3.08 6.36
N ARG A 28 0.12 -3.31 7.45
CA ARG A 28 -0.71 -4.51 7.63
C ARG A 28 -1.84 -4.58 6.62
N THR A 29 -2.47 -3.45 6.29
CA THR A 29 -3.57 -3.42 5.33
C THR A 29 -3.07 -3.72 3.92
N ALA A 30 -1.97 -3.07 3.50
CA ALA A 30 -1.37 -3.30 2.19
C ALA A 30 -0.88 -4.75 2.02
N ILE A 31 -0.15 -5.27 3.01
CA ILE A 31 0.32 -6.66 3.01
C ILE A 31 -0.86 -7.63 3.06
N GLY A 32 -1.88 -7.37 3.88
CA GLY A 32 -3.07 -8.22 3.99
C GLY A 32 -3.81 -8.33 2.66
N ALA A 33 -4.02 -7.20 1.98
CA ALA A 33 -4.69 -7.18 0.68
C ALA A 33 -3.89 -7.94 -0.39
N VAL A 34 -2.57 -7.79 -0.42
CA VAL A 34 -1.72 -8.46 -1.42
C VAL A 34 -1.53 -9.93 -1.10
N SER A 35 -1.24 -10.31 0.14
CA SER A 35 -0.96 -11.70 0.55
C SER A 35 -2.14 -12.66 0.41
N ALA A 36 -3.36 -12.13 0.25
CA ALA A 36 -4.54 -12.92 -0.10
C ALA A 36 -4.54 -13.37 -1.57
N LEU A 37 -3.66 -12.83 -2.42
CA LEU A 37 -3.55 -13.19 -3.83
C LEU A 37 -2.66 -14.41 -4.03
N LYS A 38 -3.05 -15.28 -4.96
CA LYS A 38 -2.30 -16.50 -5.28
C LYS A 38 -0.87 -16.18 -5.70
N GLY A 39 0.12 -16.86 -5.11
CA GLY A 39 1.53 -16.71 -5.50
C GLY A 39 2.24 -15.52 -4.84
N THR A 40 1.61 -14.88 -3.85
CA THR A 40 2.20 -13.77 -3.09
C THR A 40 2.51 -14.16 -1.64
N GLU A 41 2.59 -15.46 -1.36
CA GLU A 41 2.88 -15.96 -0.02
C GLU A 41 4.26 -15.49 0.43
N GLY A 42 4.37 -15.02 1.68
CA GLY A 42 5.66 -14.59 2.23
C GLY A 42 6.17 -13.25 1.68
N VAL A 43 5.28 -12.27 1.52
CA VAL A 43 5.67 -10.86 1.26
C VAL A 43 6.71 -10.40 2.28
N LYS A 44 7.88 -9.94 1.80
CA LYS A 44 8.96 -9.30 2.55
C LYS A 44 9.09 -7.82 2.17
N SER A 45 8.84 -7.48 0.92
CA SER A 45 8.77 -6.11 0.43
C SER A 45 7.60 -5.92 -0.53
N LEU A 46 7.03 -4.72 -0.51
CA LEU A 46 5.89 -4.33 -1.31
C LEU A 46 6.04 -2.85 -1.72
N ASP A 47 5.99 -2.56 -3.03
CA ASP A 47 5.81 -1.20 -3.58
C ASP A 47 4.45 -1.18 -4.30
N LEU A 48 3.56 -0.31 -3.84
CA LEU A 48 2.25 -0.07 -4.46
C LEU A 48 2.21 1.35 -4.97
N ARG A 49 1.79 1.52 -6.22
CA ARG A 49 1.49 2.82 -6.82
C ARG A 49 0.08 2.82 -7.36
N VAL A 50 -0.71 3.79 -6.93
CA VAL A 50 -2.08 4.01 -7.40
C VAL A 50 -2.10 5.32 -8.19
N GLU A 51 -2.54 5.26 -9.43
CA GLU A 51 -2.74 6.43 -10.28
C GLU A 51 -4.05 6.25 -11.04
N LYS A 52 -4.98 7.20 -10.90
CA LYS A 52 -6.30 7.16 -11.56
C LYS A 52 -7.09 5.84 -11.34
N GLY A 53 -6.86 5.16 -10.22
CA GLY A 53 -7.51 3.90 -9.87
C GLY A 53 -6.76 2.64 -10.32
N ASP A 54 -5.72 2.78 -11.15
CA ASP A 54 -4.87 1.65 -11.54
C ASP A 54 -3.75 1.43 -10.53
N VAL A 55 -3.57 0.18 -10.12
CA VAL A 55 -2.54 -0.26 -9.17
C VAL A 55 -1.40 -0.94 -9.90
N LYS A 56 -0.20 -0.39 -9.75
CA LYS A 56 1.05 -1.11 -10.03
C LYS A 56 1.59 -1.67 -8.72
N ALA A 57 1.75 -2.99 -8.66
CA ALA A 57 2.23 -3.68 -7.49
C ALA A 57 3.53 -4.42 -7.79
N VAL A 58 4.54 -4.23 -6.95
CA VAL A 58 5.80 -4.96 -6.98
C VAL A 58 5.96 -5.68 -5.64
N VAL A 59 5.97 -7.02 -5.67
CA VAL A 59 6.08 -7.87 -4.49
C VAL A 59 7.41 -8.59 -4.53
N ASN A 60 8.23 -8.43 -3.49
CA ASN A 60 9.56 -9.04 -3.40
C ASN A 60 10.44 -8.76 -4.65
N GLY A 61 10.30 -7.56 -5.23
CA GLY A 61 11.01 -7.13 -6.43
C GLY A 61 10.47 -7.67 -7.76
N LYS A 62 9.30 -8.32 -7.76
CA LYS A 62 8.64 -8.84 -8.97
C LYS A 62 7.31 -8.15 -9.20
N ASP A 63 7.04 -7.77 -10.45
CA ASP A 63 5.76 -7.19 -10.84
C ASP A 63 4.63 -8.20 -10.62
N LEU A 64 3.56 -7.75 -9.96
CA LEU A 64 2.34 -8.51 -9.76
C LEU A 64 1.26 -7.96 -10.69
N SER A 65 0.84 -8.79 -11.64
CA SER A 65 -0.32 -8.48 -12.48
C SER A 65 -1.61 -8.66 -11.69
N LEU A 66 -2.42 -7.61 -11.61
CA LEU A 66 -3.72 -7.62 -10.95
C LEU A 66 -4.83 -7.71 -11.98
N THR A 67 -5.85 -8.52 -11.68
CA THR A 67 -7.13 -8.44 -12.39
C THR A 67 -7.95 -7.26 -11.85
N ALA A 68 -9.05 -6.91 -12.53
CA ALA A 68 -9.86 -5.74 -12.17
C ALA A 68 -10.33 -5.75 -10.71
N PHE A 69 -10.82 -6.88 -10.20
CA PHE A 69 -11.35 -6.93 -8.83
C PHE A 69 -10.28 -6.66 -7.75
N PRO A 70 -9.14 -7.38 -7.68
CA PRO A 70 -8.06 -7.04 -6.74
C PRO A 70 -7.50 -5.62 -6.93
N ASN A 71 -7.40 -5.15 -8.17
CA ASN A 71 -6.98 -3.78 -8.46
C ASN A 71 -7.89 -2.78 -7.74
N ASP A 72 -9.19 -2.88 -7.96
CA ASP A 72 -10.17 -1.92 -7.42
C ASP A 72 -10.22 -1.97 -5.89
N ILE A 73 -10.15 -3.16 -5.30
CA ILE A 73 -10.13 -3.31 -3.84
C ILE A 73 -8.88 -2.65 -3.25
N ILE A 74 -7.70 -2.90 -3.81
CA ILE A 74 -6.45 -2.32 -3.31
C ILE A 74 -6.44 -0.80 -3.51
N ALA A 75 -6.79 -0.31 -4.70
CA ALA A 75 -6.84 1.12 -5.02
C ALA A 75 -7.77 1.87 -4.07
N ASN A 76 -9.02 1.42 -3.93
CA ASN A 76 -10.02 2.10 -3.12
C ASN A 76 -9.68 2.06 -1.63
N THR A 77 -9.14 0.93 -1.14
CA THR A 77 -8.73 0.80 0.26
C THR A 77 -7.60 1.77 0.59
N LEU A 78 -6.54 1.80 -0.21
CA LEU A 78 -5.39 2.67 0.06
C LEU A 78 -5.73 4.15 -0.11
N THR A 79 -6.47 4.50 -1.16
CA THR A 79 -6.95 5.87 -1.37
C THR A 79 -7.84 6.33 -0.23
N GLY A 80 -8.76 5.47 0.22
CA GLY A 80 -9.63 5.72 1.37
C GLY A 80 -8.82 6.00 2.63
N LEU A 81 -7.85 5.13 2.95
CA LEU A 81 -6.95 5.32 4.09
C LEU A 81 -6.21 6.66 4.00
N ALA A 82 -5.53 6.93 2.89
CA ALA A 82 -4.76 8.14 2.71
C ALA A 82 -5.61 9.41 2.81
N SER A 83 -6.84 9.39 2.28
CA SER A 83 -7.76 10.54 2.31
C SER A 83 -8.20 10.95 3.72
N THR A 84 -8.09 10.04 4.69
CA THR A 84 -8.43 10.33 6.10
C THR A 84 -7.26 10.88 6.90
N LEU A 85 -6.05 10.91 6.32
CA LEU A 85 -4.87 11.42 7.01
C LEU A 85 -4.89 12.95 7.08
N LYS A 86 -4.48 13.47 8.23
CA LYS A 86 -4.42 14.92 8.47
C LYS A 86 -3.52 15.58 7.43
N GLY A 87 -4.03 16.63 6.77
CA GLY A 87 -3.30 17.39 5.76
C GLY A 87 -3.35 16.77 4.36
N VAL A 88 -3.96 15.59 4.19
CA VAL A 88 -4.23 15.02 2.88
C VAL A 88 -5.55 15.55 2.35
N GLY A 89 -5.51 16.17 1.17
CA GLY A 89 -6.70 16.59 0.42
C GLY A 89 -7.16 15.50 -0.54
N LYS A 90 -7.55 15.89 -1.75
CA LYS A 90 -7.86 14.95 -2.83
C LYS A 90 -6.61 14.11 -3.18
N VAL A 91 -6.76 12.79 -3.21
CA VAL A 91 -5.70 11.84 -3.59
C VAL A 91 -5.77 11.60 -5.10
N GLU A 92 -4.78 12.10 -5.85
CA GLU A 92 -4.67 11.89 -7.30
C GLU A 92 -3.64 10.80 -7.61
N THR A 93 -2.53 10.79 -6.86
CA THR A 93 -1.55 9.70 -6.87
C THR A 93 -1.24 9.26 -5.44
N LEU A 94 -0.99 7.97 -5.27
CA LEU A 94 -0.57 7.37 -4.01
C LEU A 94 0.58 6.41 -4.28
N ARG A 95 1.61 6.46 -3.44
CA ARG A 95 2.66 5.45 -3.41
C ARG A 95 2.87 4.98 -1.98
N ALA A 96 2.87 3.67 -1.76
CA ALA A 96 3.19 3.06 -0.48
C ALA A 96 4.34 2.06 -0.67
N GLU A 97 5.39 2.22 0.11
CA GLU A 97 6.46 1.23 0.24
C GLU A 97 6.36 0.57 1.60
N VAL A 98 6.40 -0.76 1.66
CA VAL A 98 6.32 -1.53 2.90
C VAL A 98 7.44 -2.57 2.93
N ARG A 99 8.08 -2.72 4.09
CA ARG A 99 9.08 -3.76 4.38
C ARG A 99 8.70 -4.51 5.65
N VAL A 100 8.86 -5.83 5.61
CA VAL A 100 8.73 -6.70 6.78
C VAL A 100 10.11 -6.84 7.42
N LEU A 101 10.19 -6.60 8.73
CA LEU A 101 11.40 -6.70 9.54
C LEU A 101 11.53 -8.08 10.20
#